data_AF-A0A1K0GSN0-F1
#
_entry.id   AF-A0A1K0GSN0-F1
#
_cell.length_a   1.000
_cell.length_b   1.000
_cell.length_c   1.000
_cell.angle_alpha   90.00
_cell.angle_beta   90.00
_cell.angle_gamma   90.00
#
_symmetry.space_group_name_H-M   'P 1'
#
loop_
_entity.id
_entity.type
_entity.pdbx_description
1 polymer ?
#
loop_
_entity_poly.entity_id
_entity_poly.type
_entity_poly.pdbx_seq_one_letter_code
_entity_poly.pdbx_strand_id
1 'polypeptide(L)'
;MENIKHLRSKQGGDDTKQKQREGHMLCLNAGSSSLKLKLFHLAPSTSSQLDLEPLVSGSIKLSDSSAKISLTYHNGQQYTDTKDWTDIASPQVLHYLLTTLSSLLGPNTTLNIRTVVHRVVHGAHLSQCVSITGSDQHHLKTLQFLAEFAPLHNAVSVQLIRSCLDSQHLPEDHENVCCFDTAFHSTMDEARGRYMVDPSLAGESLPGGMELRKWGFHGLSYSSILHTLAGRLGRERESLNVIICHLGSGSSMCAVVGGKSFDTTMGLTPLEGLPGATRSGSVDPVLPLHISAAQLGKSGERKDPFSTVELAPGITASHAELVLNKHSGFKAVAGTSDFEQVAQRRTEFLRRRTISKEEEKERDADRGAALAFDIFVDRIVGYVGSYAIKMSSRGGVHAVVFSGGIGEASKELRAELARQLNLSGVSPASESVLQGEREGKKCWQLTREELGLGKTTKTMATGQSVPWFVCKTDEEGEMARQVSLASQQEQAQ
;
A
#
# COMPACT_ATOMS: atom_id res chain seq x y z
N MET A 1 -11.84 23.92 -9.55
CA MET A 1 -11.61 24.76 -8.35
C MET A 1 -12.92 25.02 -7.58
N GLU A 2 -13.75 23.99 -7.37
CA GLU A 2 -15.00 24.13 -6.58
C GLU A 2 -15.21 23.02 -5.53
N ASN A 3 -14.39 21.96 -5.53
CA ASN A 3 -14.58 20.79 -4.63
C ASN A 3 -14.16 21.02 -3.17
N ILE A 4 -13.77 22.25 -2.81
CA ILE A 4 -13.37 22.65 -1.45
C ILE A 4 -14.26 23.81 -0.95
N LYS A 5 -15.35 24.17 -1.65
CA LYS A 5 -16.29 25.22 -1.18
C LYS A 5 -17.33 24.74 -0.16
N HIS A 6 -17.33 23.47 0.24
CA HIS A 6 -18.13 23.01 1.38
C HIS A 6 -17.48 23.21 2.75
N LEU A 7 -16.30 23.84 2.80
CA LEU A 7 -15.66 24.27 4.03
C LEU A 7 -16.36 25.48 4.68
N ARG A 8 -17.41 25.22 5.46
CA ARG A 8 -17.93 26.16 6.47
C ARG A 8 -18.79 27.32 5.91
N SER A 9 -20.04 27.03 5.57
CA SER A 9 -21.08 28.06 5.51
C SER A 9 -21.93 28.19 6.79
N LYS A 10 -21.51 27.59 7.92
CA LYS A 10 -22.23 27.74 9.20
C LYS A 10 -21.30 27.94 10.40
N GLN A 11 -21.41 29.15 10.98
CA GLN A 11 -21.26 29.54 12.39
C GLN A 11 -19.87 29.91 12.97
N GLY A 12 -19.82 31.09 13.60
CA GLY A 12 -19.04 31.38 14.83
C GLY A 12 -17.73 32.18 14.71
N GLY A 13 -17.56 33.21 15.56
CA GLY A 13 -16.43 34.16 15.58
C GLY A 13 -15.05 33.61 16.03
N ASP A 14 -14.03 34.45 15.91
CA ASP A 14 -12.60 34.08 15.87
C ASP A 14 -12.02 33.42 17.13
N ASP A 15 -12.46 33.79 18.34
CA ASP A 15 -11.92 33.21 19.59
C ASP A 15 -12.42 31.78 19.87
N THR A 16 -13.58 31.39 19.30
CA THR A 16 -14.11 30.02 19.40
C THR A 16 -13.41 29.08 18.43
N LYS A 17 -12.86 29.60 17.32
CA LYS A 17 -12.14 28.82 16.30
C LYS A 17 -10.79 28.29 16.78
N GLN A 18 -10.11 28.96 17.71
CA GLN A 18 -8.83 28.49 18.26
C GLN A 18 -9.02 27.37 19.29
N LYS A 19 -9.99 27.49 20.19
CA LYS A 19 -10.31 26.43 21.19
C LYS A 19 -10.94 25.18 20.57
N GLN A 20 -11.57 25.28 19.39
CA GLN A 20 -12.17 24.14 18.69
C GLN A 20 -11.15 23.24 17.96
N ARG A 21 -9.87 23.64 17.87
CA ARG A 21 -8.84 22.91 17.09
C ARG A 21 -7.94 21.99 17.90
N GLU A 22 -7.96 22.08 19.23
CA GLU A 22 -7.25 21.12 20.08
C GLU A 22 -8.03 19.80 20.16
N GLY A 23 -7.33 18.70 19.90
CA GLY A 23 -7.92 17.37 19.90
C GLY A 23 -6.96 16.35 19.33
N HIS A 24 -7.55 15.30 18.75
CA HIS A 24 -6.81 14.16 18.24
C HIS A 24 -7.21 13.86 16.81
N MET A 25 -6.21 13.43 16.02
CA MET A 25 -6.39 12.88 14.70
C MET A 25 -6.14 11.37 14.76
N LEU A 26 -7.14 10.57 14.39
CA LEU A 26 -7.04 9.11 14.32
C LEU A 26 -6.91 8.67 12.86
N CYS A 27 -5.74 8.19 12.48
CA CYS A 27 -5.48 7.63 11.16
C CYS A 27 -5.75 6.12 11.17
N LEU A 28 -6.59 5.64 10.26
CA LEU A 28 -7.02 4.25 10.11
C LEU A 28 -6.68 3.73 8.72
N ASN A 29 -5.91 2.64 8.69
CA ASN A 29 -5.52 1.95 7.47
C ASN A 29 -6.09 0.52 7.50
N ALA A 30 -7.26 0.36 6.88
CA ALA A 30 -7.94 -0.91 6.77
C ALA A 30 -7.45 -1.68 5.54
N GLY A 31 -7.00 -2.92 5.77
CA GLY A 31 -6.79 -3.94 4.74
C GLY A 31 -7.71 -5.14 4.99
N SER A 32 -7.67 -6.13 4.10
CA SER A 32 -8.58 -7.29 4.17
C SER A 32 -8.42 -8.16 5.43
N SER A 33 -7.26 -8.09 6.10
CA SER A 33 -6.96 -8.93 7.28
C SER A 33 -6.27 -8.16 8.40
N SER A 34 -6.21 -6.82 8.31
CA SER A 34 -5.59 -6.02 9.37
C SER A 34 -6.08 -4.58 9.32
N LEU A 35 -6.17 -3.95 10.49
CA LEU A 35 -6.38 -2.51 10.65
C LEU A 35 -5.14 -1.93 11.34
N LYS A 36 -4.36 -1.12 10.66
CA LYS A 36 -3.28 -0.33 11.28
C LYS A 36 -3.84 1.03 11.70
N LEU A 37 -3.29 1.59 12.77
CA LEU A 37 -3.73 2.88 13.27
C LEU A 37 -2.61 3.71 13.88
N LYS A 38 -2.78 5.03 13.83
CA LYS A 38 -2.00 6.00 14.60
C LYS A 38 -2.89 7.10 15.12
N LEU A 39 -2.67 7.49 16.38
CA LEU A 39 -3.33 8.62 17.03
C LEU A 39 -2.31 9.74 17.18
N PHE A 40 -2.64 10.93 16.69
CA PHE A 40 -1.80 12.13 16.79
C PHE A 40 -2.49 13.21 17.60
N HIS A 41 -1.71 14.07 18.23
CA HIS A 41 -2.21 15.32 18.79
C HIS A 41 -2.37 16.37 17.68
N LEU A 42 -3.49 17.08 17.68
CA LEU A 42 -3.69 18.25 16.83
C LEU A 42 -3.19 19.49 17.58
N ALA A 43 -1.95 19.91 17.29
CA ALA A 43 -1.38 21.12 17.86
C ALA A 43 -1.81 22.39 17.07
N PRO A 44 -1.84 23.58 17.71
CA PRO A 44 -2.10 24.84 17.02
C PRO A 44 -1.06 25.12 15.92
N SER A 45 -1.50 25.77 14.83
CA SER A 45 -0.78 26.00 13.57
C SER A 45 0.52 26.83 13.64
N THR A 46 1.11 27.08 14.81
CA THR A 46 2.24 28.01 14.98
C THR A 46 3.61 27.40 14.65
N SER A 47 3.72 26.08 14.49
CA SER A 47 4.96 25.43 14.05
C SER A 47 5.01 25.27 12.53
N SER A 48 6.04 25.83 11.90
CA SER A 48 6.37 25.59 10.48
C SER A 48 6.88 24.17 10.22
N GLN A 49 7.18 23.40 11.26
CA GLN A 49 7.67 22.03 11.15
C GLN A 49 6.60 21.06 11.67
N LEU A 50 6.06 20.27 10.75
CA LEU A 50 5.02 19.28 11.03
C LEU A 50 5.65 18.03 11.65
N ASP A 51 6.03 18.13 12.92
CA ASP A 51 6.57 17.02 13.69
C ASP A 51 5.42 16.22 14.31
N LEU A 52 4.92 15.26 13.53
CA LEU A 52 3.81 14.39 13.91
C LEU A 52 4.35 13.13 14.57
N GLU A 53 4.67 13.21 15.87
CA GLU A 53 4.92 12.02 16.67
C GLU A 53 3.57 11.38 17.11
N PRO A 54 3.37 10.07 16.88
CA PRO A 54 2.14 9.41 17.28
C PRO A 54 2.09 9.21 18.80
N LEU A 55 0.97 9.60 19.43
CA LEU A 55 0.65 9.30 20.82
C LEU A 55 0.44 7.80 21.03
N VAL A 56 -0.22 7.17 20.05
CA VAL A 56 -0.45 5.74 19.98
C VAL A 56 -0.22 5.28 18.55
N SER A 57 0.43 4.14 18.36
CA SER A 57 0.51 3.46 17.07
C SER A 57 0.30 1.98 17.24
N GLY A 58 -0.26 1.29 16.24
CA GLY A 58 -0.46 -0.14 16.37
C GLY A 58 -1.26 -0.78 15.26
N SER A 59 -1.68 -2.01 15.51
CA SER A 59 -2.47 -2.78 14.56
C SER A 59 -3.38 -3.79 15.24
N ILE A 60 -4.47 -4.10 14.56
CA ILE A 60 -5.32 -5.26 14.78
C ILE A 60 -5.08 -6.19 13.59
N LYS A 61 -4.68 -7.45 13.83
CA LYS A 61 -4.42 -8.44 12.78
C LYS A 61 -5.34 -9.64 12.93
N LEU A 62 -6.09 -9.96 11.89
CA LEU A 62 -6.96 -11.13 11.83
C LEU A 62 -6.15 -12.40 11.56
N SER A 63 -6.63 -13.48 12.16
CA SER A 63 -6.36 -14.88 11.86
C SER A 63 -7.69 -15.57 11.57
N ASP A 64 -7.67 -16.88 11.30
CA ASP A 64 -8.88 -17.62 10.90
C ASP A 64 -10.00 -17.57 11.95
N SER A 65 -9.66 -17.41 13.23
CA SER A 65 -10.64 -17.43 14.34
C SER A 65 -10.44 -16.35 15.40
N SER A 66 -9.44 -15.48 15.24
CA SER A 66 -9.13 -14.46 16.26
C SER A 66 -8.47 -13.22 15.65
N ALA A 67 -8.49 -12.13 16.41
CA ALA A 67 -7.83 -10.87 16.12
C ALA A 67 -6.82 -10.55 17.22
N LYS A 68 -5.56 -10.37 16.84
CA LYS A 68 -4.51 -9.92 17.75
C LYS A 68 -4.38 -8.40 17.68
N ILE A 69 -4.52 -7.75 18.83
CA ILE A 69 -4.34 -6.32 19.02
C ILE A 69 -2.93 -6.08 19.55
N SER A 70 -2.21 -5.12 18.97
CA SER A 70 -0.88 -4.71 19.43
C SER A 70 -0.72 -3.20 19.26
N LEU A 71 -0.65 -2.47 20.37
CA LEU A 71 -0.53 -1.02 20.42
C LEU A 71 0.73 -0.61 21.18
N THR A 72 1.36 0.46 20.74
CA THR A 72 2.49 1.13 21.38
C THR A 72 2.07 2.55 21.77
N TYR A 73 2.33 2.96 23.01
CA TYR A 73 1.92 4.23 23.60
C TYR A 73 2.97 4.76 24.60
N HIS A 74 2.83 5.98 25.12
CA HIS A 74 3.69 6.61 26.16
C HIS A 74 5.19 6.26 26.03
N ASN A 75 5.80 6.67 24.92
CA ASN A 75 7.23 6.49 24.69
C ASN A 75 7.72 5.02 24.73
N GLY A 76 6.92 4.09 24.18
CA GLY A 76 7.33 2.70 23.92
C GLY A 76 6.63 1.62 24.74
N GLN A 77 5.73 1.99 25.66
CA GLN A 77 4.89 1.02 26.37
C GLN A 77 4.03 0.22 25.38
N GLN A 78 3.80 -1.06 25.68
CA GLN A 78 3.07 -1.98 24.83
C GLN A 78 1.74 -2.39 25.47
N TYR A 79 0.70 -2.49 24.65
CA TYR A 79 -0.59 -3.07 24.99
C TYR A 79 -0.90 -4.17 23.99
N THR A 80 -1.27 -5.35 24.48
CA THR A 80 -1.67 -6.48 23.64
C THR A 80 -2.93 -7.12 24.17
N ASP A 81 -3.83 -7.49 23.29
CA ASP A 81 -5.06 -8.22 23.60
C ASP A 81 -5.39 -9.17 22.44
N THR A 82 -6.26 -10.15 22.67
CA THR A 82 -6.78 -11.06 21.66
C THR A 82 -8.29 -11.17 21.79
N LYS A 83 -8.99 -11.12 20.66
CA LYS A 83 -10.45 -11.16 20.58
C LYS A 83 -10.90 -12.14 19.50
N ASP A 84 -12.09 -12.70 19.65
CA ASP A 84 -12.67 -13.64 18.68
C ASP A 84 -13.40 -12.86 17.57
N TRP A 85 -12.65 -12.01 16.84
CA TRP A 85 -13.18 -11.23 15.73
C TRP A 85 -12.70 -11.76 14.39
N THR A 86 -13.59 -11.69 13.40
CA THR A 86 -13.34 -12.07 12.00
C THR A 86 -13.50 -10.90 11.03
N ASP A 87 -13.96 -9.73 11.51
CA ASP A 87 -14.14 -8.52 10.72
C ASP A 87 -13.60 -7.28 11.46
N ILE A 88 -12.55 -6.66 10.91
CA ILE A 88 -11.94 -5.44 11.48
C ILE A 88 -12.74 -4.17 11.25
N ALA A 89 -13.72 -4.17 10.33
CA ALA A 89 -14.56 -3.03 10.02
C ALA A 89 -15.89 -3.05 10.77
N SER A 90 -16.07 -4.00 11.71
CA SER A 90 -17.30 -4.09 12.51
C SER A 90 -17.40 -2.96 13.55
N PRO A 91 -18.61 -2.47 13.87
CA PRO A 91 -18.81 -1.44 14.89
C PRO A 91 -18.24 -1.80 16.28
N GLN A 92 -18.23 -3.09 16.62
CA GLN A 92 -17.65 -3.59 17.88
C GLN A 92 -16.14 -3.33 17.96
N VAL A 93 -15.42 -3.50 16.85
CA VAL A 93 -13.97 -3.26 16.78
C VAL A 93 -13.68 -1.77 16.96
N LEU A 94 -14.45 -0.89 16.30
CA LEU A 94 -14.30 0.55 16.46
C LEU A 94 -14.58 0.98 17.91
N HIS A 95 -15.67 0.51 18.51
CA HIS A 95 -16.00 0.81 19.90
C HIS A 95 -14.89 0.38 20.88
N TYR A 96 -14.37 -0.83 20.73
CA TYR A 96 -13.26 -1.32 21.54
C TYR A 96 -12.00 -0.48 21.33
N LEU A 97 -11.68 -0.11 20.08
CA LEU A 97 -10.51 0.70 19.77
C LEU A 97 -10.60 2.05 20.48
N LEU A 98 -11.73 2.75 20.36
CA LEU A 98 -11.93 4.06 20.99
C LEU A 98 -11.85 3.99 22.52
N THR A 99 -12.45 2.96 23.13
CA THR A 99 -12.41 2.73 24.58
C THR A 99 -10.98 2.44 25.06
N THR A 100 -10.25 1.60 24.32
CA THR A 100 -8.85 1.26 24.61
C THR A 100 -7.97 2.50 24.48
N LEU A 101 -8.09 3.28 23.40
CA LEU A 101 -7.34 4.52 23.20
C LEU A 101 -7.58 5.52 24.34
N SER A 102 -8.84 5.71 24.76
CA SER A 102 -9.16 6.58 25.89
C SER A 102 -8.52 6.09 27.19
N SER A 103 -8.45 4.79 27.40
CA SER A 103 -7.80 4.20 28.59
C SER A 103 -6.28 4.38 28.56
N LEU A 104 -5.66 4.23 27.39
CA LEU A 104 -4.20 4.34 27.22
C LEU A 104 -3.68 5.78 27.40
N LEU A 105 -4.46 6.80 27.04
CA LEU A 105 -4.06 8.21 27.24
C LEU A 105 -4.04 8.62 28.72
N GLY A 106 -4.62 7.82 29.61
CA GLY A 106 -4.64 8.04 31.05
C GLY A 106 -5.78 8.95 31.54
N PRO A 107 -6.04 8.99 32.85
CA PRO A 107 -7.22 9.65 33.43
C PRO A 107 -7.22 11.19 33.28
N ASN A 108 -6.05 11.79 33.03
CA ASN A 108 -5.89 13.24 32.89
C ASN A 108 -6.03 13.73 31.44
N THR A 109 -6.21 12.81 30.49
CA THR A 109 -6.30 13.14 29.06
C THR A 109 -7.62 12.62 28.52
N THR A 110 -8.52 13.54 28.16
CA THR A 110 -9.77 13.15 27.50
C THR A 110 -9.51 12.87 26.02
N LEU A 111 -9.83 11.66 25.56
CA LEU A 111 -9.83 11.36 24.14
C LEU A 111 -10.89 12.22 23.44
N ASN A 112 -10.43 13.12 22.59
CA ASN A 112 -11.26 14.02 21.80
C ASN A 112 -10.85 13.92 20.33
N ILE A 113 -11.42 12.98 19.59
CA ILE A 113 -11.08 12.77 18.17
C ILE A 113 -11.89 13.74 17.33
N ARG A 114 -11.22 14.73 16.74
CA ARG A 114 -11.83 15.73 15.84
C ARG A 114 -11.76 15.31 14.38
N THR A 115 -10.78 14.49 14.03
CA THR A 115 -10.56 14.05 12.66
C THR A 115 -10.25 12.55 12.64
N VAL A 116 -11.01 11.78 11.86
CA VAL A 116 -10.69 10.40 11.53
C VAL A 116 -10.22 10.37 10.08
N VAL A 117 -9.00 9.91 9.83
CA VAL A 117 -8.41 9.84 8.50
C VAL A 117 -8.42 8.39 8.02
N HIS A 118 -9.03 8.13 6.87
CA HIS A 118 -9.23 6.80 6.32
C HIS A 118 -8.38 6.60 5.08
N ARG A 119 -7.62 5.50 5.04
CA ARG A 119 -7.04 5.02 3.78
C ARG A 119 -8.13 4.40 2.91
N VAL A 120 -8.25 4.90 1.69
CA VAL A 120 -9.10 4.33 0.64
C VAL A 120 -8.21 3.90 -0.52
N VAL A 121 -8.37 2.65 -0.98
CA VAL A 121 -7.47 2.10 -2.01
C VAL A 121 -7.69 2.81 -3.35
N HIS A 122 -8.94 2.91 -3.82
CA HIS A 122 -9.27 3.58 -5.06
C HIS A 122 -10.01 4.89 -4.81
N GLY A 123 -9.54 6.01 -5.37
CA GLY A 123 -10.20 7.33 -5.30
C GLY A 123 -10.84 7.81 -6.60
N ALA A 124 -10.63 7.10 -7.72
CA ALA A 124 -11.00 7.57 -9.06
C ALA A 124 -10.46 8.99 -9.30
N HIS A 125 -11.28 9.92 -9.75
CA HIS A 125 -10.88 11.31 -10.03
C HIS A 125 -10.43 12.10 -8.78
N LEU A 126 -10.62 11.57 -7.56
CA LEU A 126 -10.20 12.22 -6.33
C LEU A 126 -8.67 12.15 -6.17
N SER A 127 -8.00 13.23 -6.56
CA SER A 127 -6.53 13.35 -6.53
C SER A 127 -5.99 14.00 -5.25
N GLN A 128 -6.85 14.33 -4.30
CA GLN A 128 -6.53 14.99 -3.04
C GLN A 128 -7.36 14.39 -1.91
N CYS A 129 -6.97 14.68 -0.66
CA CYS A 129 -7.77 14.31 0.51
C CYS A 129 -9.16 14.96 0.43
N VAL A 130 -10.19 14.20 0.81
CA VAL A 130 -11.58 14.68 0.79
C VAL A 130 -12.19 14.49 2.18
N SER A 131 -12.70 15.58 2.77
CA SER A 131 -13.52 15.50 3.99
C SER A 131 -14.93 15.06 3.63
N ILE A 132 -15.44 14.08 4.37
CA ILE A 132 -16.75 13.46 4.18
C ILE A 132 -17.54 13.67 5.46
N THR A 133 -18.76 14.15 5.28
CA THR A 133 -19.75 14.29 6.35
C THR A 133 -20.99 13.48 5.99
N GLY A 134 -21.87 13.21 6.96
CA GLY A 134 -23.12 12.49 6.70
C GLY A 134 -24.04 13.17 5.67
N SER A 135 -23.88 14.48 5.46
CA SER A 135 -24.63 15.25 4.45
C SER A 135 -24.00 15.22 3.05
N ASP A 136 -22.79 14.69 2.90
CA ASP A 136 -22.04 14.64 1.64
C ASP A 136 -22.45 13.44 0.78
N GLN A 137 -23.66 13.52 0.21
CA GLN A 137 -24.23 12.44 -0.59
C GLN A 137 -23.46 12.17 -1.89
N HIS A 138 -22.71 13.15 -2.41
CA HIS A 138 -21.95 12.96 -3.65
C HIS A 138 -20.72 12.07 -3.43
N HIS A 139 -19.89 12.38 -2.42
CA HIS A 139 -18.71 11.58 -2.12
C HIS A 139 -19.09 10.20 -1.56
N LEU A 140 -20.15 10.11 -0.75
CA LEU A 140 -20.65 8.81 -0.25
C LEU A 140 -21.11 7.88 -1.38
N LYS A 141 -21.80 8.41 -2.40
CA LYS A 141 -22.18 7.63 -3.59
C LYS A 141 -20.96 7.20 -4.40
N THR A 142 -19.96 8.08 -4.54
CA THR A 142 -18.70 7.75 -5.21
C THR A 142 -17.96 6.63 -4.47
N LEU A 143 -17.82 6.72 -3.16
CA LEU A 143 -17.21 5.67 -2.35
C LEU A 143 -17.97 4.35 -2.42
N GLN A 144 -19.30 4.38 -2.39
CA GLN A 144 -20.12 3.17 -2.55
C GLN A 144 -19.88 2.52 -3.92
N PHE A 145 -19.91 3.31 -4.99
CA PHE A 145 -19.59 2.79 -6.33
C PHE A 145 -18.18 2.19 -6.39
N LEU A 146 -17.19 2.84 -5.78
CA LEU A 146 -15.82 2.31 -5.76
C LEU A 146 -15.69 1.03 -4.94
N ALA A 147 -16.48 0.88 -3.87
CA ALA A 147 -16.61 -0.38 -3.15
C ALA A 147 -17.27 -1.48 -3.98
N GLU A 148 -18.22 -1.15 -4.85
CA GLU A 148 -18.85 -2.12 -5.77
C GLU A 148 -17.94 -2.48 -6.95
N PHE A 149 -17.18 -1.52 -7.46
CA PHE A 149 -16.27 -1.72 -8.58
C PHE A 149 -15.01 -2.51 -8.20
N ALA A 150 -14.46 -2.23 -7.01
CA ALA A 150 -13.26 -2.88 -6.48
C ALA A 150 -13.55 -3.47 -5.09
N PRO A 151 -14.46 -4.46 -4.99
CA PRO A 151 -14.99 -5.00 -3.73
C PRO A 151 -13.92 -5.57 -2.82
N LEU A 152 -12.93 -6.21 -3.42
CA LEU A 152 -11.79 -6.79 -2.71
C LEU A 152 -10.82 -5.76 -2.13
N HIS A 153 -11.01 -4.46 -2.39
CA HIS A 153 -10.05 -3.40 -2.06
C HIS A 153 -10.69 -2.26 -1.28
N ASN A 154 -11.88 -1.78 -1.68
CA ASN A 154 -12.50 -0.60 -1.10
C ASN A 154 -13.59 -0.91 -0.07
N ALA A 155 -14.24 -2.07 -0.12
CA ALA A 155 -15.42 -2.35 0.71
C ALA A 155 -15.16 -2.22 2.22
N VAL A 156 -14.01 -2.73 2.68
CA VAL A 156 -13.62 -2.67 4.09
C VAL A 156 -13.42 -1.22 4.56
N SER A 157 -12.74 -0.38 3.76
CA SER A 157 -12.57 1.04 4.08
C SER A 157 -13.91 1.78 4.13
N VAL A 158 -14.83 1.50 3.20
CA VAL A 158 -16.15 2.14 3.16
C VAL A 158 -17.03 1.73 4.33
N GLN A 159 -16.97 0.45 4.74
CA GLN A 159 -17.66 -0.03 5.94
C GLN A 159 -17.14 0.65 7.21
N LEU A 160 -15.81 0.86 7.32
CA LEU A 160 -15.21 1.56 8.44
C LEU A 160 -15.60 3.05 8.48
N ILE A 161 -15.62 3.72 7.32
CA ILE A 161 -16.09 5.11 7.20
C ILE A 161 -17.53 5.24 7.69
N ARG A 162 -18.43 4.33 7.26
CA ARG A 162 -19.82 4.30 7.75
C ARG A 162 -19.89 4.10 9.26
N SER A 163 -19.12 3.15 9.78
CA SER A 163 -19.08 2.89 11.22
C SER A 163 -18.61 4.10 12.03
N CYS A 164 -17.68 4.89 11.50
CA CYS A 164 -17.26 6.15 12.12
C CYS A 164 -18.36 7.23 12.05
N LEU A 165 -19.00 7.40 10.89
CA LEU A 165 -20.10 8.35 10.71
C LEU A 165 -21.29 8.07 11.65
N ASP A 166 -21.59 6.80 11.91
CA ASP A 166 -22.71 6.38 12.76
C ASP A 166 -22.31 6.23 14.26
N SER A 167 -21.05 6.46 14.61
CA SER A 167 -20.53 6.21 15.96
C SER A 167 -20.97 7.28 16.96
N GLN A 168 -21.65 6.85 18.03
CA GLN A 168 -21.99 7.71 19.18
C GLN A 168 -20.78 8.01 20.11
N HIS A 169 -19.63 7.35 19.88
CA HIS A 169 -18.42 7.55 20.67
C HIS A 169 -17.47 8.60 20.07
N LEU A 170 -17.77 9.09 18.88
CA LEU A 170 -17.07 10.21 18.27
C LEU A 170 -17.90 11.49 18.47
N PRO A 171 -17.26 12.67 18.60
CA PRO A 171 -17.97 13.95 18.62
C PRO A 171 -18.90 14.10 17.41
N GLU A 172 -20.09 14.69 17.60
CA GLU A 172 -21.07 14.86 16.50
C GLU A 172 -20.51 15.69 15.33
N ASP A 173 -19.57 16.59 15.61
CA ASP A 173 -18.90 17.47 14.64
C ASP A 173 -17.55 16.93 14.14
N HIS A 174 -17.22 15.65 14.36
CA HIS A 174 -15.97 15.07 13.87
C HIS A 174 -15.94 14.98 12.33
N GLU A 175 -14.75 15.19 11.76
CA GLU A 175 -14.52 15.10 10.32
C GLU A 175 -14.00 13.71 9.95
N ASN A 176 -14.52 13.12 8.87
CA ASN A 176 -13.96 11.91 8.26
C ASN A 176 -13.21 12.28 6.99
N VAL A 177 -11.89 12.20 6.97
CA VAL A 177 -11.08 12.57 5.79
C VAL A 177 -10.59 11.32 5.09
N CYS A 178 -10.82 11.20 3.79
CA CYS A 178 -10.34 10.10 2.97
C CYS A 178 -9.03 10.46 2.27
N CYS A 179 -8.04 9.59 2.38
CA CYS A 179 -6.78 9.66 1.65
C CYS A 179 -6.69 8.49 0.66
N PHE A 180 -6.41 8.78 -0.60
CA PHE A 180 -6.51 7.80 -1.68
C PHE A 180 -5.13 7.30 -2.13
N ASP A 181 -4.97 5.97 -2.23
CA ASP A 181 -3.74 5.38 -2.77
C ASP A 181 -3.51 5.75 -4.25
N THR A 182 -4.57 6.05 -5.00
CA THR A 182 -4.51 6.48 -6.40
C THR A 182 -4.01 7.92 -6.56
N ALA A 183 -4.10 8.76 -5.51
CA ALA A 183 -3.84 10.20 -5.63
C ALA A 183 -2.41 10.52 -6.09
N PHE A 184 -1.41 9.79 -5.59
CA PHE A 184 0.00 9.98 -5.97
C PHE A 184 0.25 9.76 -7.48
N HIS A 185 -0.58 8.92 -8.11
CA HIS A 185 -0.45 8.52 -9.51
C HIS A 185 -1.20 9.45 -10.49
N SER A 186 -1.90 10.47 -9.98
CA SER A 186 -2.60 11.49 -10.79
C SER A 186 -1.69 12.28 -11.73
N THR A 187 -0.37 12.20 -11.54
CA THR A 187 0.65 12.85 -12.37
C THR A 187 1.07 12.03 -13.59
N MET A 188 0.57 10.80 -13.73
CA MET A 188 0.82 9.93 -14.87
C MET A 188 0.14 10.47 -16.14
N ASP A 189 0.90 10.57 -17.23
CA ASP A 189 0.37 11.05 -18.50
C ASP A 189 -0.53 10.03 -19.22
N GLU A 190 -1.28 10.51 -20.21
CA GLU A 190 -2.24 9.70 -20.98
C GLU A 190 -1.60 8.47 -21.65
N ALA A 191 -0.37 8.61 -22.14
CA ALA A 191 0.35 7.53 -22.82
C ALA A 191 0.68 6.36 -21.88
N ARG A 192 0.87 6.62 -20.58
CA ARG A 192 1.10 5.57 -19.57
C ARG A 192 -0.18 5.16 -18.85
N GLY A 193 -1.17 6.06 -18.79
CA GLY A 193 -2.45 5.85 -18.13
C GLY A 193 -3.44 5.05 -18.96
N ARG A 194 -3.54 5.23 -20.28
CA ARG A 194 -4.60 4.61 -21.08
C ARG A 194 -4.29 3.16 -21.48
N TYR A 195 -5.33 2.33 -21.49
CA TYR A 195 -5.32 1.09 -22.24
C TYR A 195 -5.73 1.34 -23.70
N MET A 196 -5.18 0.56 -24.62
CA MET A 196 -5.59 0.58 -26.03
C MET A 196 -6.89 -0.22 -26.22
N VAL A 197 -7.96 0.27 -25.61
CA VAL A 197 -9.33 -0.26 -25.70
C VAL A 197 -10.24 0.87 -26.18
N ASP A 198 -11.25 0.53 -26.97
CA ASP A 198 -12.26 1.48 -27.44
C ASP A 198 -12.97 2.15 -26.25
N PRO A 199 -12.81 3.49 -26.07
CA PRO A 199 -13.44 4.20 -24.96
C PRO A 199 -14.97 4.12 -24.97
N SER A 200 -15.59 3.93 -26.13
CA SER A 200 -17.05 3.84 -26.24
C SER A 200 -17.62 2.57 -25.57
N LEU A 201 -16.82 1.49 -25.47
CA LEU A 201 -17.21 0.25 -24.79
C LEU A 201 -17.20 0.41 -23.26
N ALA A 202 -16.44 1.36 -22.73
CA ALA A 202 -16.32 1.64 -21.31
C ALA A 202 -17.37 2.62 -20.77
N GLY A 203 -18.11 3.29 -21.68
CA GLY A 203 -18.81 4.53 -21.39
C GLY A 203 -17.85 5.72 -21.33
N GLU A 204 -18.30 6.92 -21.71
CA GLU A 204 -17.47 8.15 -21.67
C GLU A 204 -16.93 8.45 -20.26
N SER A 205 -17.65 8.01 -19.21
CA SER A 205 -17.20 7.98 -17.81
C SER A 205 -18.08 7.05 -16.97
N LEU A 206 -17.49 6.25 -16.09
CA LEU A 206 -18.19 5.48 -15.06
C LEU A 206 -18.55 6.39 -13.86
N PRO A 207 -19.50 5.99 -12.98
CA PRO A 207 -19.90 6.80 -11.83
C PRO A 207 -18.72 7.34 -11.01
N GLY A 208 -18.84 8.57 -10.52
CA GLY A 208 -17.75 9.20 -9.78
C GLY A 208 -16.51 9.45 -10.64
N GLY A 209 -16.67 9.76 -11.94
CA GLY A 209 -15.58 10.17 -12.84
C GLY A 209 -14.51 9.10 -13.06
N MET A 210 -14.88 7.82 -12.94
CA MET A 210 -13.95 6.71 -13.17
C MET A 210 -13.81 6.44 -14.67
N GLU A 211 -12.59 6.10 -15.08
CA GLU A 211 -12.23 5.68 -16.43
C GLU A 211 -11.59 4.29 -16.34
N LEU A 212 -11.77 3.45 -17.37
CA LEU A 212 -11.05 2.20 -17.53
C LEU A 212 -9.61 2.48 -17.99
N ARG A 213 -8.78 2.87 -17.03
CA ARG A 213 -7.37 3.25 -17.23
C ARG A 213 -6.51 2.71 -16.10
N LYS A 214 -5.19 2.79 -16.27
CA LYS A 214 -4.23 2.59 -15.20
C LYS A 214 -4.36 3.71 -14.17
N TRP A 215 -4.71 3.33 -12.94
CA TRP A 215 -4.83 4.23 -11.79
C TRP A 215 -3.60 4.15 -10.88
N GLY A 216 -3.08 2.94 -10.65
CA GLY A 216 -1.97 2.73 -9.71
C GLY A 216 -2.38 2.84 -8.23
N PHE A 217 -1.63 2.18 -7.35
CA PHE A 217 -1.95 2.10 -5.92
C PHE A 217 -0.67 2.09 -5.08
N HIS A 218 -0.82 2.01 -3.75
CA HIS A 218 0.26 2.22 -2.78
C HIS A 218 0.85 3.65 -2.85
N GLY A 219 0.08 4.63 -3.33
CA GLY A 219 0.52 6.02 -3.44
C GLY A 219 0.87 6.66 -2.10
N LEU A 220 0.16 6.32 -1.02
CA LEU A 220 0.50 6.78 0.33
C LEU A 220 1.88 6.23 0.75
N SER A 221 2.15 4.98 0.41
CA SER A 221 3.43 4.33 0.65
C SER A 221 4.56 5.02 -0.12
N TYR A 222 4.38 5.24 -1.43
CA TYR A 222 5.36 5.93 -2.26
C TYR A 222 5.63 7.35 -1.77
N SER A 223 4.59 8.08 -1.38
CA SER A 223 4.75 9.43 -0.84
C SER A 223 5.52 9.44 0.47
N SER A 224 5.20 8.53 1.39
CA SER A 224 5.90 8.35 2.67
C SER A 224 7.39 8.03 2.49
N ILE A 225 7.70 7.13 1.55
CA ILE A 225 9.08 6.75 1.20
C ILE A 225 9.83 7.93 0.62
N LEU A 226 9.23 8.68 -0.32
CA LEU A 226 9.87 9.84 -0.93
C LEU A 226 10.19 10.92 0.11
N HIS A 227 9.28 11.18 1.04
CA HIS A 227 9.52 12.13 2.13
C HIS A 227 10.72 11.70 2.99
N THR A 228 10.76 10.43 3.41
CA THR A 228 11.86 9.89 4.21
C THR A 228 13.18 9.91 3.43
N LEU A 229 13.17 9.49 2.17
CA LEU A 229 14.36 9.39 1.33
C LEU A 229 14.94 10.76 1.00
N ALA A 230 14.11 11.75 0.68
CA ALA A 230 14.52 13.14 0.43
C ALA A 230 15.33 13.69 1.60
N GLY A 231 14.81 13.56 2.83
CA GLY A 231 15.52 13.96 4.04
C GLY A 231 16.82 13.19 4.27
N ARG A 232 16.89 11.90 3.91
CA ARG A 232 18.14 11.12 4.03
C ARG A 232 19.20 11.51 3.00
N LEU A 233 18.78 11.86 1.78
CA LEU A 233 19.68 12.28 0.70
C LEU A 233 20.09 13.76 0.80
N GLY A 234 19.47 14.55 1.69
CA GLY A 234 19.68 15.99 1.75
C GLY A 234 19.26 16.69 0.46
N ARG A 235 18.21 16.17 -0.20
CA ARG A 235 17.70 16.66 -1.49
C ARG A 235 16.23 17.01 -1.37
N GLU A 236 15.80 17.98 -2.16
CA GLU A 236 14.38 18.27 -2.33
C GLU A 236 13.66 17.07 -2.96
N ARG A 237 12.44 16.80 -2.49
CA ARG A 237 11.60 15.69 -2.96
C ARG A 237 11.38 15.76 -4.47
N GLU A 238 11.15 16.97 -4.98
CA GLU A 238 10.86 17.28 -6.38
C GLU A 238 12.09 17.09 -7.29
N SER A 239 13.27 16.85 -6.72
CA SER A 239 14.49 16.55 -7.47
C SER A 239 14.77 15.05 -7.63
N LEU A 240 13.95 14.17 -7.02
CA LEU A 240 14.22 12.74 -6.96
C LEU A 240 13.68 11.99 -8.17
N ASN A 241 14.56 11.20 -8.80
CA ASN A 241 14.21 10.18 -9.77
C ASN A 241 14.57 8.82 -9.19
N VAL A 242 13.59 8.02 -8.78
CA VAL A 242 13.84 6.76 -8.07
C VAL A 242 12.90 5.67 -8.55
N ILE A 243 13.34 4.42 -8.42
CA ILE A 243 12.47 3.25 -8.57
C ILE A 243 12.16 2.73 -7.17
N ILE A 244 10.88 2.69 -6.81
CA ILE A 244 10.44 2.20 -5.50
C ILE A 244 9.73 0.86 -5.67
N CYS A 245 10.26 -0.16 -5.00
CA CYS A 245 9.76 -1.51 -4.93
C CYS A 245 9.01 -1.71 -3.60
N HIS A 246 7.70 -1.46 -3.60
CA HIS A 246 6.85 -1.78 -2.45
C HIS A 246 6.42 -3.25 -2.55
N LEU A 247 7.09 -4.12 -1.79
CA LEU A 247 6.92 -5.57 -1.88
C LEU A 247 6.29 -6.09 -0.59
N GLY A 248 5.11 -6.70 -0.71
CA GLY A 248 4.29 -7.21 0.39
C GLY A 248 3.30 -8.26 -0.08
N SER A 249 2.26 -8.52 0.71
CA SER A 249 1.17 -9.44 0.30
C SER A 249 0.49 -8.96 -1.00
N GLY A 250 0.29 -7.64 -1.13
CA GLY A 250 0.19 -6.95 -2.41
C GLY A 250 1.52 -6.28 -2.74
N SER A 251 2.00 -6.44 -3.96
CA SER A 251 3.30 -5.90 -4.39
C SER A 251 3.12 -4.99 -5.61
N SER A 252 3.81 -3.86 -5.62
CA SER A 252 3.87 -2.96 -6.78
C SER A 252 5.18 -2.20 -6.84
N MET A 253 5.51 -1.70 -8.01
CA MET A 253 6.64 -0.81 -8.19
C MET A 253 6.21 0.50 -8.86
N CYS A 254 6.93 1.58 -8.53
CA CYS A 254 6.70 2.90 -9.11
C CYS A 254 8.01 3.49 -9.59
N ALA A 255 8.01 3.97 -10.83
CA ALA A 255 9.01 4.89 -11.33
C ALA A 255 8.60 6.30 -10.92
N VAL A 256 9.48 7.00 -10.22
CA VAL A 256 9.30 8.39 -9.81
C VAL A 256 10.27 9.25 -10.61
N VAL A 257 9.78 10.34 -11.19
CA VAL A 257 10.59 11.35 -11.89
C VAL A 257 10.23 12.72 -11.34
N GLY A 258 11.21 13.47 -10.87
CA GLY A 258 11.01 14.78 -10.25
C GLY A 258 10.03 14.74 -9.06
N GLY A 259 10.13 13.71 -8.22
CA GLY A 259 9.25 13.51 -7.06
C GLY A 259 7.80 13.13 -7.38
N LYS A 260 7.45 12.95 -8.66
CA LYS A 260 6.10 12.62 -9.14
C LYS A 260 6.04 11.20 -9.71
N SER A 261 4.87 10.56 -9.61
CA SER A 261 4.67 9.25 -10.22
C SER A 261 4.77 9.37 -11.74
N PHE A 262 5.73 8.65 -12.30
CA PHE A 262 5.95 8.62 -13.75
C PHE A 262 5.29 7.38 -14.35
N ASP A 263 5.44 6.22 -13.73
CA ASP A 263 4.79 4.96 -14.13
C ASP A 263 4.63 4.05 -12.91
N THR A 264 3.70 3.10 -12.97
CA THR A 264 3.51 2.10 -11.90
C THR A 264 3.01 0.77 -12.45
N THR A 265 3.27 -0.30 -11.70
CA THR A 265 2.99 -1.66 -12.16
C THR A 265 1.52 -2.02 -12.04
N MET A 266 0.82 -1.49 -11.02
CA MET A 266 -0.60 -1.73 -10.89
C MET A 266 -1.40 -0.89 -11.88
N GLY A 267 -2.56 -1.43 -12.25
CA GLY A 267 -3.37 -0.97 -13.37
C GLY A 267 -4.65 -0.30 -12.93
N LEU A 268 -5.75 -0.70 -13.59
CA LEU A 268 -7.12 -0.42 -13.20
C LEU A 268 -7.43 -0.89 -11.78
N THR A 269 -6.89 -2.06 -11.43
CA THR A 269 -7.00 -2.64 -10.09
C THR A 269 -5.61 -3.03 -9.58
N PRO A 270 -5.46 -3.26 -8.26
CA PRO A 270 -4.27 -3.82 -7.65
C PRO A 270 -3.88 -5.24 -8.11
N LEU A 271 -4.59 -5.84 -9.09
CA LEU A 271 -4.27 -7.15 -9.65
C LEU A 271 -3.15 -7.09 -10.70
N GLU A 272 -3.14 -6.07 -11.56
CA GLU A 272 -2.12 -5.92 -12.60
C GLU A 272 -0.74 -5.69 -11.96
N GLY A 273 0.31 -6.17 -12.63
CA GLY A 273 1.69 -5.91 -12.23
C GLY A 273 2.35 -7.16 -11.67
N LEU A 274 2.85 -7.05 -10.45
CA LEU A 274 3.56 -8.12 -9.77
C LEU A 274 2.59 -9.16 -9.19
N PRO A 275 2.95 -10.46 -9.17
CA PRO A 275 2.24 -11.42 -8.36
C PRO A 275 2.42 -11.11 -6.87
N GLY A 276 1.53 -11.63 -6.04
CA GLY A 276 1.59 -11.46 -4.59
C GLY A 276 1.23 -12.72 -3.84
N ALA A 277 0.83 -12.55 -2.58
CA ALA A 277 0.43 -13.64 -1.69
C ALA A 277 -0.63 -14.57 -2.32
N THR A 278 -1.71 -13.98 -2.84
CA THR A 278 -2.83 -14.70 -3.45
C THR A 278 -3.22 -14.18 -4.84
N ARG A 279 -2.50 -13.17 -5.33
CA ARG A 279 -2.76 -12.50 -6.61
C ARG A 279 -1.86 -13.02 -7.72
N SER A 280 -2.41 -13.18 -8.91
CA SER A 280 -1.66 -13.63 -10.10
C SER A 280 -0.62 -12.63 -10.59
N GLY A 281 -0.85 -11.33 -10.37
CA GLY A 281 -0.16 -10.29 -11.15
C GLY A 281 -0.69 -10.25 -12.59
N SER A 282 0.05 -9.59 -13.47
CA SER A 282 -0.27 -9.56 -14.90
C SER A 282 -0.23 -10.96 -15.52
N VAL A 283 -1.31 -11.31 -16.20
CA VAL A 283 -1.49 -12.55 -16.97
C VAL A 283 -2.11 -12.21 -18.33
N ASP A 284 -2.19 -13.20 -19.22
CA ASP A 284 -2.95 -13.07 -20.45
C ASP A 284 -4.42 -12.69 -20.12
N PRO A 285 -4.99 -11.62 -20.71
CA PRO A 285 -6.37 -11.19 -20.47
C PRO A 285 -7.43 -12.27 -20.73
N VAL A 286 -7.18 -13.24 -21.61
CA VAL A 286 -8.13 -14.33 -21.90
C VAL A 286 -7.90 -15.58 -21.05
N LEU A 287 -6.88 -15.59 -20.18
CA LEU A 287 -6.59 -16.72 -19.28
C LEU A 287 -7.79 -17.16 -18.43
N PRO A 288 -8.59 -16.26 -17.82
CA PRO A 288 -9.74 -16.68 -17.02
C PRO A 288 -10.79 -17.47 -17.83
N LEU A 289 -10.94 -17.16 -19.13
CA LEU A 289 -11.82 -17.89 -20.04
C LEU A 289 -11.34 -19.34 -20.23
N HIS A 290 -10.02 -19.52 -20.40
CA HIS A 290 -9.42 -20.84 -20.54
C HIS A 290 -9.44 -21.64 -19.23
N ILE A 291 -9.26 -21.00 -18.07
CA ILE A 291 -9.38 -21.67 -16.77
C ILE A 291 -10.79 -22.24 -16.59
N SER A 292 -11.81 -21.43 -16.89
CA SER A 292 -13.21 -21.88 -16.87
C SER A 292 -13.44 -23.07 -17.79
N ALA A 293 -12.91 -23.01 -19.02
CA ALA A 293 -13.02 -24.09 -19.98
C ALA A 293 -12.31 -25.37 -19.53
N ALA A 294 -11.13 -25.28 -18.90
CA ALA A 294 -10.37 -26.44 -18.44
C ALA A 294 -11.06 -27.21 -17.29
N GLN A 295 -11.84 -26.52 -16.46
CA GLN A 295 -12.62 -27.15 -15.38
C GLN A 295 -13.72 -28.09 -15.90
N LEU A 296 -14.23 -27.86 -17.12
CA LEU A 296 -15.20 -28.74 -17.79
C LEU A 296 -14.71 -30.19 -17.89
N GLY A 297 -13.39 -30.39 -18.06
CA GLY A 297 -12.79 -31.73 -18.15
C GLY A 297 -12.72 -32.49 -16.82
N LYS A 298 -12.99 -31.84 -15.67
CA LYS A 298 -12.84 -32.44 -14.33
C LYS A 298 -14.13 -32.58 -13.54
N SER A 299 -15.09 -31.66 -13.68
CA SER A 299 -16.29 -31.63 -12.82
C SER A 299 -17.63 -31.60 -13.55
N GLY A 300 -17.66 -31.55 -14.90
CA GLY A 300 -18.90 -31.48 -15.69
C GLY A 300 -19.68 -30.15 -15.57
N GLU A 301 -19.45 -29.37 -14.52
CA GLU A 301 -20.02 -28.04 -14.32
C GLU A 301 -19.13 -26.94 -14.90
N ARG A 302 -19.75 -26.00 -15.64
CA ARG A 302 -19.11 -24.79 -16.15
C ARG A 302 -19.23 -23.68 -15.10
N LYS A 303 -18.12 -23.20 -14.55
CA LYS A 303 -18.11 -21.92 -13.83
C LYS A 303 -17.80 -20.82 -14.82
N ASP A 304 -18.82 -20.10 -15.29
CA ASP A 304 -18.64 -18.93 -16.15
C ASP A 304 -17.70 -17.92 -15.45
N PRO A 305 -16.59 -17.49 -16.05
CA PRO A 305 -15.66 -16.55 -15.43
C PRO A 305 -16.31 -15.20 -15.11
N PHE A 306 -17.39 -14.84 -15.80
CA PHE A 306 -18.16 -13.63 -15.57
C PHE A 306 -19.32 -13.82 -14.59
N SER A 307 -19.55 -15.05 -14.10
CA SER A 307 -20.55 -15.29 -13.06
C SER A 307 -20.21 -14.54 -11.78
N THR A 308 -21.24 -14.00 -11.13
CA THR A 308 -21.13 -13.27 -9.87
C THR A 308 -20.98 -14.22 -8.70
N VAL A 309 -20.05 -13.92 -7.80
CA VAL A 309 -19.83 -14.62 -6.53
C VAL A 309 -20.00 -13.62 -5.39
N GLU A 310 -20.78 -13.98 -4.38
CA GLU A 310 -20.91 -13.20 -3.15
C GLU A 310 -19.73 -13.51 -2.21
N LEU A 311 -18.97 -12.47 -1.86
CA LEU A 311 -17.78 -12.56 -1.02
C LEU A 311 -18.12 -12.31 0.46
N ALA A 312 -19.10 -11.45 0.69
CA ALA A 312 -19.67 -11.05 1.97
C ALA A 312 -21.04 -10.40 1.70
N PRO A 313 -21.91 -10.21 2.72
CA PRO A 313 -23.24 -9.64 2.51
C PRO A 313 -23.20 -8.34 1.71
N GLY A 314 -23.79 -8.35 0.50
CA GLY A 314 -23.85 -7.18 -0.39
C GLY A 314 -22.53 -6.84 -1.12
N ILE A 315 -21.50 -7.67 -0.99
CA ILE A 315 -20.21 -7.51 -1.68
C ILE A 315 -20.05 -8.68 -2.65
N THR A 316 -20.10 -8.37 -3.94
CA THR A 316 -20.00 -9.37 -5.01
C THR A 316 -18.84 -9.08 -5.96
N ALA A 317 -18.27 -10.11 -6.58
CA ALA A 317 -17.22 -9.99 -7.59
C ALA A 317 -17.43 -11.05 -8.69
N SER A 318 -16.80 -10.88 -9.85
CA SER A 318 -16.78 -11.96 -10.85
C SER A 318 -15.95 -13.16 -10.38
N HIS A 319 -16.26 -14.35 -10.90
CA HIS A 319 -15.47 -15.54 -10.63
C HIS A 319 -14.00 -15.37 -11.07
N ALA A 320 -13.76 -14.66 -12.18
CA ALA A 320 -12.42 -14.31 -12.64
C ALA A 320 -11.65 -13.46 -11.62
N GLU A 321 -12.27 -12.43 -11.06
CA GLU A 321 -11.66 -11.60 -10.03
C GLU A 321 -11.31 -12.41 -8.78
N LEU A 322 -12.21 -13.29 -8.34
CA LEU A 322 -11.98 -14.17 -7.20
C LEU A 322 -10.80 -15.10 -7.45
N VAL A 323 -10.76 -15.79 -8.59
CA VAL A 323 -9.69 -16.73 -8.95
C VAL A 323 -8.34 -16.01 -9.00
N LEU A 324 -8.27 -14.87 -9.68
CA LEU A 324 -7.03 -14.14 -9.89
C LEU A 324 -6.55 -13.39 -8.65
N ASN A 325 -7.45 -13.01 -7.72
CA ASN A 325 -7.07 -12.31 -6.49
C ASN A 325 -6.90 -13.19 -5.25
N LYS A 326 -7.60 -14.32 -5.15
CA LYS A 326 -7.65 -15.15 -3.94
C LYS A 326 -7.13 -16.57 -4.14
N HIS A 327 -7.14 -17.09 -5.37
CA HIS A 327 -6.72 -18.46 -5.68
C HIS A 327 -5.48 -18.53 -6.58
N SER A 328 -4.67 -17.47 -6.60
CA SER A 328 -3.46 -17.35 -7.42
C SER A 328 -2.22 -17.02 -6.57
N GLY A 329 -1.15 -16.52 -7.19
CA GLY A 329 0.03 -16.02 -6.48
C GLY A 329 0.86 -17.10 -5.78
N PHE A 330 1.60 -16.71 -4.75
CA PHE A 330 2.45 -17.61 -3.98
C PHE A 330 1.66 -18.78 -3.40
N LYS A 331 0.42 -18.52 -2.93
CA LYS A 331 -0.44 -19.57 -2.37
C LYS A 331 -0.72 -20.68 -3.36
N ALA A 332 -0.96 -20.36 -4.63
CA ALA A 332 -1.27 -21.34 -5.67
C ALA A 332 -0.04 -22.14 -6.12
N VAL A 333 1.14 -21.50 -6.19
CA VAL A 333 2.36 -22.12 -6.75
C VAL A 333 3.20 -22.81 -5.67
N ALA A 334 3.29 -22.23 -4.47
CA ALA A 334 4.13 -22.69 -3.36
C ALA A 334 3.33 -23.32 -2.20
N GLY A 335 1.99 -23.31 -2.27
CA GLY A 335 1.11 -23.80 -1.21
C GLY A 335 1.00 -22.87 0.01
N THR A 336 1.74 -21.76 0.05
CA THR A 336 1.75 -20.77 1.13
C THR A 336 1.70 -19.34 0.59
N SER A 337 0.96 -18.47 1.28
CA SER A 337 0.90 -17.04 0.99
C SER A 337 2.01 -16.24 1.67
N ASP A 338 2.77 -16.89 2.55
CA ASP A 338 3.85 -16.29 3.32
C ASP A 338 5.17 -16.38 2.55
N PHE A 339 5.68 -15.22 2.12
CA PHE A 339 6.90 -15.16 1.33
C PHE A 339 8.15 -15.55 2.13
N GLU A 340 8.15 -15.40 3.46
CA GLU A 340 9.27 -15.87 4.28
C GLU A 340 9.41 -17.39 4.16
N GLN A 341 8.28 -18.11 4.26
CA GLN A 341 8.25 -19.55 4.03
C GLN A 341 8.64 -19.92 2.59
N VAL A 342 8.23 -19.13 1.58
CA VAL A 342 8.67 -19.34 0.19
C VAL A 342 10.20 -19.25 0.08
N ALA A 343 10.81 -18.21 0.66
CA ALA A 343 12.26 -18.01 0.61
C ALA A 343 13.04 -19.09 1.37
N GLN A 344 12.54 -19.52 2.53
CA GLN A 344 13.12 -20.61 3.32
C GLN A 344 13.08 -21.94 2.54
N ARG A 345 11.92 -22.32 2.00
CA ARG A 345 11.75 -23.54 1.21
C ARG A 345 12.57 -23.55 -0.07
N ARG A 346 12.70 -22.41 -0.75
CA ARG A 346 13.63 -22.27 -1.88
C ARG A 346 15.07 -22.55 -1.47
N THR A 347 15.50 -22.04 -0.31
CA THR A 347 16.86 -22.25 0.18
C THR A 347 17.13 -23.73 0.44
N GLU A 348 16.17 -24.42 1.06
CA GLU A 348 16.23 -25.87 1.27
C GLU A 348 16.24 -26.65 -0.05
N PHE A 349 15.40 -26.26 -1.02
CA PHE A 349 15.37 -26.84 -2.36
C PHE A 349 16.74 -26.79 -3.05
N LEU A 350 17.41 -25.63 -2.99
CA LEU A 350 18.71 -25.43 -3.64
C LEU A 350 19.87 -26.16 -2.95
N ARG A 351 19.74 -26.48 -1.65
CA ARG A 351 20.77 -27.22 -0.88
C ARG A 351 20.73 -28.72 -1.14
N ARG A 352 19.54 -29.31 -1.34
CA ARG A 352 19.36 -30.76 -1.46
C ARG A 352 19.71 -31.26 -2.88
N ARG A 353 20.87 -31.90 -3.03
CA ARG A 353 21.33 -32.49 -4.31
C ARG A 353 20.91 -33.94 -4.54
N THR A 354 20.64 -34.71 -3.48
CA THR A 354 20.25 -36.12 -3.54
C THR A 354 19.21 -36.38 -2.45
N ILE A 355 18.18 -37.18 -2.75
CA ILE A 355 17.04 -37.44 -1.85
C ILE A 355 16.48 -38.84 -2.11
N SER A 356 15.93 -39.47 -1.06
CA SER A 356 15.27 -40.78 -1.16
C SER A 356 13.88 -40.66 -1.80
N LYS A 357 13.23 -41.80 -2.09
CA LYS A 357 11.86 -41.80 -2.63
C LYS A 357 10.82 -41.27 -1.64
N GLU A 358 11.05 -41.40 -0.32
CA GLU A 358 10.13 -40.87 0.68
C GLU A 358 10.10 -39.33 0.72
N GLU A 359 11.20 -38.67 0.36
CA GLU A 359 11.36 -37.21 0.39
C GLU A 359 10.84 -36.50 -0.88
N GLU A 360 10.31 -37.27 -1.85
CA GLU A 360 9.91 -36.77 -3.17
C GLU A 360 8.75 -35.75 -3.11
N LYS A 361 7.77 -35.97 -2.23
CA LYS A 361 6.62 -35.05 -2.04
C LYS A 361 7.03 -33.73 -1.41
N GLU A 362 7.86 -33.76 -0.38
CA GLU A 362 8.37 -32.53 0.26
C GLU A 362 9.20 -31.72 -0.73
N ARG A 363 10.02 -32.42 -1.53
CA ARG A 363 10.80 -31.78 -2.57
C ARG A 363 9.96 -31.15 -3.68
N ASP A 364 8.79 -31.70 -4.00
CA ASP A 364 7.87 -31.08 -4.97
C ASP A 364 7.24 -29.80 -4.42
N ALA A 365 6.86 -29.78 -3.12
CA ALA A 365 6.41 -28.56 -2.46
C ALA A 365 7.51 -27.48 -2.41
N ASP A 366 8.74 -27.87 -2.11
CA ASP A 366 9.91 -26.99 -2.11
C ASP A 366 10.27 -26.49 -3.53
N ARG A 367 10.05 -27.33 -4.55
CA ARG A 367 10.16 -26.95 -5.96
C ARG A 367 9.14 -25.87 -6.34
N GLY A 368 7.90 -26.00 -5.88
CA GLY A 368 6.86 -24.99 -6.04
C GLY A 368 7.26 -23.65 -5.41
N ALA A 369 7.86 -23.67 -4.21
CA ALA A 369 8.39 -22.47 -3.57
C ALA A 369 9.55 -21.83 -4.36
N ALA A 370 10.50 -22.64 -4.86
CA ALA A 370 11.57 -22.15 -5.72
C ALA A 370 11.02 -21.48 -6.99
N LEU A 371 10.04 -22.12 -7.65
CA LEU A 371 9.38 -21.57 -8.82
C LEU A 371 8.65 -20.25 -8.53
N ALA A 372 7.89 -20.17 -7.44
CA ALA A 372 7.17 -18.96 -7.05
C ALA A 372 8.12 -17.78 -6.80
N PHE A 373 9.23 -18.03 -6.12
CA PHE A 373 10.28 -17.04 -5.89
C PHE A 373 10.93 -16.57 -7.19
N ASP A 374 11.30 -17.51 -8.07
CA ASP A 374 11.97 -17.18 -9.33
C ASP A 374 11.03 -16.40 -10.28
N ILE A 375 9.73 -16.73 -10.31
CA ILE A 375 8.71 -15.93 -11.01
C ILE A 375 8.68 -14.50 -10.45
N PHE A 376 8.66 -14.35 -9.12
CA PHE A 376 8.60 -13.03 -8.49
C PHE A 376 9.85 -12.18 -8.81
N VAL A 377 11.03 -12.79 -8.72
CA VAL A 377 12.32 -12.17 -9.11
C VAL A 377 12.28 -11.72 -10.57
N ASP A 378 11.89 -12.60 -11.48
CA ASP A 378 11.83 -12.31 -12.92
C ASP A 378 10.94 -11.10 -13.22
N ARG A 379 9.73 -11.08 -12.64
CA ARG A 379 8.80 -9.96 -12.83
C ARG A 379 9.38 -8.65 -12.28
N ILE A 380 9.98 -8.66 -11.10
CA ILE A 380 10.62 -7.47 -10.52
C ILE A 380 11.76 -6.98 -11.42
N VAL A 381 12.66 -7.87 -11.86
CA VAL A 381 13.78 -7.53 -12.75
C VAL A 381 13.27 -6.90 -14.05
N GLY A 382 12.22 -7.47 -14.65
CA GLY A 382 11.58 -6.92 -15.85
C GLY A 382 11.07 -5.50 -15.66
N TYR A 383 10.36 -5.22 -14.56
CA TYR A 383 9.86 -3.87 -14.27
C TYR A 383 10.99 -2.89 -13.93
N VAL A 384 12.00 -3.30 -13.14
CA VAL A 384 13.16 -2.45 -12.82
C VAL A 384 13.87 -2.05 -14.12
N GLY A 385 14.15 -3.01 -15.00
CA GLY A 385 14.80 -2.74 -16.28
C GLY A 385 13.97 -1.81 -17.17
N SER A 386 12.67 -2.07 -17.30
CA SER A 386 11.75 -1.23 -18.07
C SER A 386 11.73 0.23 -17.57
N TYR A 387 11.63 0.43 -16.26
CA TYR A 387 11.64 1.76 -15.66
C TYR A 387 12.99 2.47 -15.82
N ALA A 388 14.10 1.77 -15.58
CA ALA A 388 15.43 2.35 -15.76
C ALA A 388 15.63 2.90 -17.18
N ILE A 389 15.18 2.15 -18.20
CA ILE A 389 15.23 2.60 -19.59
C ILE A 389 14.25 3.75 -19.86
N LYS A 390 12.99 3.65 -19.40
CA LYS A 390 11.99 4.72 -19.56
C LYS A 390 12.43 6.05 -18.92
N MET A 391 13.23 6.01 -17.86
CA MET A 391 13.74 7.17 -17.13
C MET A 391 15.05 7.74 -17.70
N SER A 392 15.70 7.07 -18.67
CA SER A 392 17.01 7.47 -19.21
C SER A 392 17.03 8.91 -19.75
N SER A 393 16.00 9.31 -20.50
CA SER A 393 15.86 10.68 -21.04
C SER A 393 15.41 11.73 -20.00
N ARG A 394 15.19 11.33 -18.74
CA ARG A 394 14.66 12.17 -17.66
C ARG A 394 15.66 12.39 -16.53
N GLY A 395 16.94 12.14 -16.78
CA GLY A 395 18.01 12.22 -15.77
C GLY A 395 18.35 10.88 -15.12
N GLY A 396 17.81 9.77 -15.62
CA GLY A 396 18.13 8.42 -15.15
C GLY A 396 17.59 8.11 -13.75
N VAL A 397 18.08 7.01 -13.18
CA VAL A 397 17.69 6.52 -11.85
C VAL A 397 18.72 6.99 -10.83
N HIS A 398 18.29 7.71 -9.79
CA HIS A 398 19.16 8.12 -8.68
C HIS A 398 19.29 7.05 -7.60
N ALA A 399 18.26 6.21 -7.42
CA ALA A 399 18.25 5.14 -6.41
C ALA A 399 17.19 4.07 -6.70
N VAL A 400 17.41 2.87 -6.18
CA VAL A 400 16.41 1.80 -6.05
C VAL A 400 16.05 1.66 -4.58
N VAL A 401 14.76 1.60 -4.25
CA VAL A 401 14.29 1.56 -2.86
C VAL A 401 13.41 0.34 -2.66
N PHE A 402 13.69 -0.46 -1.64
CA PHE A 402 12.86 -1.57 -1.20
C PHE A 402 12.06 -1.17 0.02
N SER A 403 10.77 -1.49 0.00
CA SER A 403 9.85 -1.20 1.09
C SER A 403 8.76 -2.27 1.17
N GLY A 404 7.89 -2.16 2.18
CA GLY A 404 6.85 -3.15 2.43
C GLY A 404 7.41 -4.39 3.12
N GLY A 405 6.52 -5.24 3.64
CA GLY A 405 6.91 -6.35 4.50
C GLY A 405 7.97 -7.28 3.89
N ILE A 406 7.84 -7.61 2.60
CA ILE A 406 8.80 -8.47 1.90
C ILE A 406 10.07 -7.68 1.56
N GLY A 407 9.94 -6.46 1.03
CA GLY A 407 11.07 -5.65 0.60
C GLY A 407 12.00 -5.26 1.74
N GLU A 408 11.45 -5.08 2.94
CA GLU A 408 12.18 -4.80 4.18
C GLU A 408 12.82 -6.06 4.77
N ALA A 409 12.08 -7.17 4.86
CA ALA A 409 12.52 -8.36 5.60
C ALA A 409 13.43 -9.29 4.77
N SER A 410 13.12 -9.57 3.51
CA SER A 410 13.80 -10.62 2.75
C SER A 410 15.16 -10.18 2.21
N LYS A 411 16.23 -10.59 2.89
CA LYS A 411 17.62 -10.38 2.43
C LYS A 411 17.91 -11.19 1.17
N GLU A 412 17.37 -12.42 1.12
CA GLU A 412 17.51 -13.38 0.04
C GLU A 412 16.97 -12.82 -1.27
N LEU A 413 15.77 -12.21 -1.24
CA LEU A 413 15.19 -11.56 -2.42
C LEU A 413 16.07 -10.41 -2.91
N ARG A 414 16.49 -9.52 -2.00
CA ARG A 414 17.34 -8.38 -2.38
C ARG A 414 18.69 -8.84 -2.95
N ALA A 415 19.30 -9.87 -2.37
CA ALA A 415 20.55 -10.44 -2.87
C ALA A 415 20.37 -11.08 -4.27
N GLU A 416 19.28 -11.82 -4.50
CA GLU A 416 19.02 -12.40 -5.81
C GLU A 416 18.74 -11.32 -6.88
N LEU A 417 17.96 -10.29 -6.54
CA LEU A 417 17.74 -9.15 -7.44
C LEU A 417 19.05 -8.42 -7.75
N ALA A 418 19.89 -8.19 -6.73
CA ALA A 418 21.20 -7.57 -6.90
C ALA A 418 22.11 -8.40 -7.81
N ARG A 419 22.07 -9.74 -7.68
CA ARG A 419 22.80 -10.67 -8.55
C ARG A 419 22.35 -10.54 -10.01
N GLN A 420 21.04 -10.54 -10.27
CA GLN A 420 20.46 -10.43 -11.61
C GLN A 420 20.73 -9.06 -12.26
N LEU A 421 20.73 -7.99 -11.46
CA LEU A 421 20.92 -6.62 -11.93
C LEU A 421 22.38 -6.12 -11.85
N ASN A 422 23.34 -6.98 -11.45
CA ASN A 422 24.71 -6.58 -11.12
C ASN A 422 25.46 -5.90 -12.29
N LEU A 423 25.15 -6.23 -13.54
CA LEU A 423 25.78 -5.64 -14.73
C LEU A 423 24.95 -4.50 -15.37
N SER A 424 23.79 -4.18 -14.79
CA SER A 424 22.88 -3.16 -15.31
C SER A 424 23.25 -1.74 -14.86
N GLY A 425 22.63 -0.73 -15.48
CA GLY A 425 22.74 0.67 -15.07
C GLY A 425 22.08 1.01 -13.71
N VAL A 426 21.51 0.01 -13.03
CA VAL A 426 20.95 0.12 -11.68
C VAL A 426 21.64 -0.84 -10.70
N SER A 427 22.84 -1.31 -11.04
CA SER A 427 23.66 -2.14 -10.14
C SER A 427 23.89 -1.42 -8.80
N PRO A 428 23.89 -2.14 -7.66
CA PRO A 428 24.10 -1.51 -6.36
C PRO A 428 25.46 -0.80 -6.28
N ALA A 429 25.46 0.48 -5.88
CA ALA A 429 26.68 1.26 -5.71
C ALA A 429 27.59 0.68 -4.60
N SER A 430 28.91 0.78 -4.79
CA SER A 430 29.91 0.35 -3.81
C SER A 430 30.09 1.32 -2.64
N GLU A 431 29.87 2.61 -2.87
CA GLU A 431 30.06 3.66 -1.87
C GLU A 431 28.73 4.13 -1.27
N SER A 432 28.76 4.47 0.01
CA SER A 432 27.61 5.07 0.69
C SER A 432 27.44 6.53 0.25
N VAL A 433 26.23 6.91 -0.15
CA VAL A 433 25.87 8.33 -0.38
C VAL A 433 25.34 9.00 0.88
N LEU A 434 25.09 8.23 1.95
CA LEU A 434 24.62 8.74 3.24
C LEU A 434 25.79 9.09 4.16
N GLN A 435 25.66 10.20 4.87
CA GLN A 435 26.50 10.56 6.02
C GLN A 435 25.84 10.10 7.34
N GLY A 436 26.63 9.53 8.26
CA GLY A 436 26.21 9.13 9.61
C GLY A 436 25.76 7.67 9.81
N GLU A 437 25.56 7.27 11.06
CA GLU A 437 25.32 5.87 11.49
C GLU A 437 23.99 5.26 10.98
N ARG A 438 23.93 3.92 10.94
CA ARG A 438 22.79 3.14 10.41
C ARG A 438 21.69 2.83 11.44
N GLU A 439 22.03 2.75 12.72
CA GLU A 439 21.17 2.16 13.74
C GLU A 439 19.89 2.98 14.01
N GLY A 440 18.76 2.30 14.17
CA GLY A 440 17.46 2.94 14.46
C GLY A 440 16.78 3.69 13.31
N LYS A 441 17.34 3.74 12.10
CA LYS A 441 16.82 4.58 11.01
C LYS A 441 15.65 3.95 10.23
N LYS A 442 14.67 4.79 9.87
CA LYS A 442 13.56 4.41 8.95
C LYS A 442 14.02 4.11 7.52
N CYS A 443 15.20 4.58 7.12
CA CYS A 443 15.75 4.35 5.78
C CYS A 443 17.29 4.25 5.81
N TRP A 444 17.82 3.18 5.21
CA TRP A 444 19.26 2.90 5.15
C TRP A 444 19.70 2.37 3.79
N GLN A 445 20.92 2.71 3.38
CA GLN A 445 21.53 2.18 2.16
C GLN A 445 22.06 0.78 2.41
N LEU A 446 21.92 -0.13 1.44
CA LEU A 446 22.50 -1.48 1.44
C LEU A 446 23.92 -1.47 0.89
N THR A 447 24.81 -2.27 1.47
CA THR A 447 26.15 -2.50 0.89
C THR A 447 26.12 -3.64 -0.12
N ARG A 448 27.11 -3.66 -1.01
CA ARG A 448 27.30 -4.77 -1.96
C ARG A 448 27.52 -6.12 -1.24
N GLU A 449 28.19 -6.11 -0.10
CA GLU A 449 28.45 -7.30 0.72
C GLU A 449 27.16 -7.88 1.32
N GLU A 450 26.27 -7.01 1.84
CA GLU A 450 24.94 -7.42 2.31
C GLU A 450 24.08 -8.03 1.20
N LEU A 451 24.37 -7.67 -0.05
CA LEU A 451 23.70 -8.16 -1.25
C LEU A 451 24.42 -9.37 -1.88
N GLY A 452 25.46 -9.91 -1.24
CA GLY A 452 26.22 -11.06 -1.74
C GLY A 452 27.06 -10.77 -3.00
N LEU A 453 27.37 -9.50 -3.25
CA LEU A 453 28.19 -9.05 -4.38
C LEU A 453 29.63 -8.74 -3.93
N GLY A 454 30.57 -8.78 -4.88
CA GLY A 454 31.94 -8.32 -4.64
C GLY A 454 32.01 -6.80 -4.36
N LYS A 455 33.03 -6.37 -3.62
CA LYS A 455 33.23 -4.98 -3.16
C LYS A 455 33.22 -3.96 -4.29
N THR A 456 33.78 -4.31 -5.44
CA THR A 456 33.82 -3.43 -6.62
C THR A 456 32.59 -3.58 -7.49
N THR A 457 32.13 -2.46 -8.02
CA THR A 457 31.09 -2.44 -9.04
C THR A 457 31.65 -3.01 -10.33
N LYS A 458 31.02 -4.07 -10.86
CA LYS A 458 31.31 -4.61 -12.20
C LYS A 458 30.18 -4.15 -13.11
N THR A 459 30.21 -2.92 -13.59
CA THR A 459 29.28 -2.50 -14.64
C THR A 459 29.86 -2.81 -16.01
N MET A 460 29.00 -2.94 -17.03
CA MET A 460 29.46 -2.82 -18.42
C MET A 460 30.21 -1.49 -18.59
N ALA A 461 31.10 -1.35 -19.57
CA ALA A 461 32.01 -0.20 -19.73
C ALA A 461 31.36 1.20 -19.73
N THR A 462 30.03 1.27 -19.84
CA THR A 462 29.20 2.49 -19.84
C THR A 462 28.17 2.56 -18.70
N GLY A 463 28.11 1.57 -17.81
CA GLY A 463 27.07 1.47 -16.79
C GLY A 463 27.40 2.27 -15.54
N GLN A 464 26.53 3.21 -15.17
CA GLN A 464 26.48 3.80 -13.84
C GLN A 464 25.92 2.78 -12.83
N SER A 465 26.32 2.89 -11.55
CA SER A 465 25.68 2.20 -10.43
C SER A 465 24.89 3.19 -9.60
N VAL A 466 23.89 2.69 -8.85
CA VAL A 466 22.99 3.52 -8.05
C VAL A 466 22.89 2.97 -6.63
N PRO A 467 22.75 3.83 -5.60
CA PRO A 467 22.52 3.36 -4.24
C PRO A 467 21.19 2.60 -4.15
N TRP A 468 21.22 1.48 -3.42
CA TRP A 468 20.03 0.70 -3.07
C TRP A 468 19.67 0.96 -1.62
N PHE A 469 18.40 1.24 -1.33
CA PHE A 469 17.91 1.52 0.01
C PHE A 469 16.87 0.51 0.45
N VAL A 470 16.77 0.30 1.76
CA VAL A 470 15.55 -0.18 2.39
C VAL A 470 14.92 0.99 3.15
N CYS A 471 13.63 1.22 2.96
CA CYS A 471 12.88 2.27 3.61
C CYS A 471 11.58 1.71 4.19
N LYS A 472 11.39 1.91 5.51
CA LYS A 472 10.14 1.60 6.20
C LYS A 472 9.06 2.58 5.77
N THR A 473 7.87 2.07 5.49
CA THR A 473 6.72 2.87 5.08
C THR A 473 5.93 3.32 6.30
N ASP A 474 5.49 4.57 6.31
CA ASP A 474 4.63 5.15 7.34
C ASP A 474 3.40 5.77 6.66
N GLU A 475 2.47 4.92 6.24
CA GLU A 475 1.26 5.34 5.50
C GLU A 475 0.34 6.17 6.40
N GLU A 476 0.18 5.77 7.68
CA GLU A 476 -0.67 6.50 8.62
C GLU A 476 -0.09 7.88 8.95
N GLY A 477 1.23 7.99 9.13
CA GLY A 477 1.89 9.29 9.31
C GLY A 477 1.85 10.16 8.06
N GLU A 478 1.93 9.55 6.87
CA GLU A 478 1.78 10.28 5.60
C GLU A 478 0.35 10.80 5.41
N MET A 479 -0.67 10.01 5.76
CA MET A 479 -2.05 10.47 5.77
C MET A 479 -2.23 11.68 6.70
N ALA A 480 -1.71 11.60 7.93
CA ALA A 480 -1.76 12.71 8.87
C ALA A 480 -1.09 13.97 8.30
N ARG A 481 0.09 13.81 7.67
CA ARG A 481 0.82 14.91 7.03
C ARG A 481 0.02 15.56 5.89
N GLN A 482 -0.61 14.75 5.02
CA GLN A 482 -1.40 15.27 3.90
C GLN A 482 -2.60 16.08 4.40
N VAL A 483 -3.30 15.59 5.42
CA VAL A 483 -4.44 16.30 6.02
C VAL A 483 -3.99 17.61 6.67
N SER A 484 -2.92 17.60 7.46
CA SER A 484 -2.41 18.82 8.09
C SER A 484 -1.92 19.87 7.07
N LEU A 485 -1.27 19.45 5.98
CA LEU A 485 -0.83 20.37 4.92
C LEU A 485 -2.02 20.98 4.17
N ALA A 486 -3.06 20.19 3.86
CA ALA A 486 -4.28 20.69 3.24
C ALA A 486 -4.95 21.76 4.12
N SER A 487 -5.07 21.51 5.42
CA SER A 487 -5.63 22.49 6.37
C SER A 487 -4.80 23.76 6.53
N GLN A 488 -3.49 23.72 6.28
CA GLN A 488 -2.61 24.91 6.30
C GLN A 488 -2.77 25.74 5.01
N GLN A 489 -2.86 25.09 3.84
CA GLN A 489 -3.06 25.78 2.57
C GLN A 489 -4.40 26.53 2.51
N GLU A 490 -5.45 25.95 3.11
CA GLU A 490 -6.75 26.61 3.26
C GLU A 490 -6.72 27.81 4.21
N GLN A 491 -5.78 27.86 5.17
CA GLN A 491 -5.65 29.00 6.10
C GLN A 491 -4.86 30.17 5.48
N ALA A 492 -4.02 29.88 4.48
CA ALA A 492 -3.22 30.87 3.78
C ALA A 492 -3.97 31.56 2.63
N GLN A 493 -5.09 30.96 2.19
CA GLN A 493 -6.03 31.50 1.20
C GLN A 493 -7.16 32.25 1.91
#